data_AF-A0ABD3GQS1-F1
#
_entry.id   AF-A0ABD3GQS1-F1
#
_cell.length_a   1.000
_cell.length_b   1.000
_cell.length_c   1.000
_cell.angle_alpha   90.00
_cell.angle_beta   90.00
_cell.angle_gamma   90.00
#
_symmetry.space_group_name_H-M   'P 1'
#
loop_
_entity.id
_entity.type
_entity.pdbx_description
1 polymer ?
#
loop_
_entity_poly.entity_id
_entity_poly.type
_entity_poly.pdbx_seq_one_letter_code
_entity_poly.pdbx_strand_id
1 'polypeptide(L)'
;MHEHILLTTEAVQKSLVLLEVGQEGNPLLPLNKYASKIIVTGSHADDIGSQCGGWVITCQGSTGTITNETTSLKAIKSTVNLNTQVIMSSILSQDLPRDMKQNMPLLW
;
A
#
# COMPACT_ATOMS: atom_id res chain seq x y z
N MET A 1 -15.56 9.40 -17.96
CA MET A 1 -14.29 9.41 -17.21
C MET A 1 -14.43 8.78 -15.84
N HIS A 2 -15.36 9.23 -14.97
CA HIS A 2 -15.57 8.63 -13.65
C HIS A 2 -16.00 7.15 -13.67
N GLU A 3 -16.84 6.74 -14.62
CA GLU A 3 -17.31 5.35 -14.71
C GLU A 3 -16.17 4.34 -14.89
N HIS A 4 -15.19 4.63 -15.74
CA HIS A 4 -14.03 3.76 -15.94
C HIS A 4 -13.18 3.62 -14.66
N ILE A 5 -13.02 4.69 -13.88
CA ILE A 5 -12.25 4.65 -12.62
C ILE A 5 -12.97 3.80 -11.57
N LEU A 6 -14.29 3.89 -11.50
CA LEU A 6 -15.08 3.07 -10.57
C LEU A 6 -14.97 1.59 -10.94
N LEU A 7 -15.09 1.27 -12.22
CA LEU A 7 -14.95 -0.10 -12.71
C LEU A 7 -13.54 -0.66 -12.46
N THR A 8 -12.49 0.12 -12.72
CA THR A 8 -11.10 -0.33 -12.46
C THR A 8 -10.86 -0.51 -10.97
N THR A 9 -11.38 0.38 -10.12
CA THR A 9 -11.28 0.26 -8.65
C THR A 9 -11.97 -1.02 -8.17
N GLU A 10 -13.16 -1.31 -8.68
CA GLU A 10 -13.89 -2.55 -8.35
C GLU A 10 -13.13 -3.80 -8.81
N ALA A 11 -12.60 -3.79 -10.03
CA ALA A 11 -11.81 -4.90 -10.57
C ALA A 11 -10.54 -5.15 -9.75
N VAL A 12 -9.82 -4.11 -9.37
CA VAL A 12 -8.64 -4.20 -8.50
C VAL A 12 -9.02 -4.80 -7.14
N GLN A 13 -10.07 -4.28 -6.50
CA GLN A 13 -10.54 -4.81 -5.20
C GLN A 13 -10.89 -6.30 -5.27
N LYS A 14 -11.55 -6.74 -6.35
CA LYS A 14 -11.92 -8.15 -6.56
C LYS A 14 -10.74 -9.05 -6.94
N SER A 15 -9.66 -8.49 -7.48
CA SER A 15 -8.47 -9.24 -7.87
C SER A 15 -7.56 -9.63 -6.70
N LEU A 16 -7.68 -8.95 -5.56
CA LEU A 16 -6.82 -9.18 -4.40
C LEU A 16 -7.15 -10.51 -3.73
N VAL A 17 -6.10 -11.31 -3.49
CA VAL A 17 -6.20 -12.59 -2.78
C VAL A 17 -5.55 -12.44 -1.41
N LEU A 18 -6.31 -12.70 -0.35
CA LEU A 18 -5.84 -12.64 1.02
C LEU A 18 -5.19 -13.98 1.40
N LEU A 19 -3.86 -14.00 1.52
CA LEU A 19 -3.08 -15.20 1.85
C LEU A 19 -2.96 -15.41 3.37
N GLU A 20 -2.85 -14.34 4.14
CA GLU A 20 -2.69 -14.38 5.59
C GLU A 20 -3.47 -13.22 6.23
N VAL A 21 -4.23 -13.51 7.29
CA VAL A 21 -5.11 -12.53 7.97
C VAL A 21 -4.50 -12.02 9.28
N GLY A 22 -3.46 -12.68 9.80
CA GLY A 22 -2.88 -12.43 11.12
C GLY A 22 -2.95 -13.67 12.01
N GLN A 23 -2.62 -13.50 13.29
CA GLN A 23 -2.63 -14.60 14.25
C GLN A 23 -4.05 -14.99 14.66
N GLU A 24 -4.23 -16.26 15.03
CA GLU A 24 -5.51 -16.78 15.50
C GLU A 24 -6.03 -15.94 16.69
N GLY A 25 -7.27 -15.44 16.60
CA GLY A 25 -7.89 -14.57 17.59
C GLY A 25 -7.56 -13.08 17.48
N ASN A 26 -6.63 -12.68 16.60
CA ASN A 26 -6.31 -11.27 16.35
C ASN A 26 -6.11 -10.98 14.84
N PRO A 27 -7.21 -10.91 14.06
CA PRO A 27 -7.14 -10.60 12.64
C PRO A 27 -6.62 -9.16 12.43
N LEU A 28 -5.59 -9.02 11.60
CA LEU A 28 -4.96 -7.75 11.26
C LEU A 28 -5.82 -6.90 10.32
N LEU A 29 -6.54 -7.54 9.40
CA LEU A 29 -7.41 -6.87 8.44
C LEU A 29 -8.88 -7.06 8.83
N PRO A 30 -9.74 -6.04 8.66
CA PRO A 30 -9.46 -4.72 8.06
C PRO A 30 -8.77 -3.73 9.02
N LEU A 31 -7.89 -2.88 8.47
CA LEU A 31 -7.17 -1.86 9.25
C LEU A 31 -8.11 -0.77 9.77
N ASN A 32 -7.81 -0.27 10.98
CA ASN A 32 -8.52 0.86 11.57
C ASN A 32 -8.16 2.19 10.87
N LYS A 33 -9.16 2.84 10.25
CA LYS A 33 -9.00 4.14 9.57
C LYS A 33 -8.75 5.33 10.52
N TYR A 34 -8.96 5.14 11.82
CA TYR A 34 -8.82 6.16 12.86
C TYR A 34 -7.53 6.02 13.68
N ALA A 35 -6.56 5.22 13.20
CA ALA A 35 -5.27 5.12 13.86
C ALA A 35 -4.59 6.50 13.94
N SER A 36 -3.90 6.79 15.04
CA SER A 36 -3.21 8.08 15.22
C SER A 36 -2.08 8.28 14.21
N LYS A 37 -1.40 7.19 13.83
CA LYS A 37 -0.27 7.20 12.91
C LYS A 37 -0.21 5.91 12.10
N ILE A 38 0.02 6.06 10.80
CA ILE A 38 0.21 4.94 9.85
C ILE A 38 1.55 5.18 9.13
N ILE A 39 2.37 4.14 9.08
CA ILE A 39 3.62 4.14 8.34
C ILE A 39 3.41 3.28 7.09
N VAL A 40 3.63 3.88 5.93
CA VAL A 40 3.66 3.19 4.65
C VAL A 40 5.13 3.02 4.27
N THR A 41 5.51 1.81 3.91
CA THR A 41 6.89 1.43 3.54
C THR A 41 6.88 0.56 2.29
N GLY A 42 8.06 0.34 1.72
CA GLY A 42 8.27 -0.47 0.51
C GLY A 42 8.48 0.37 -0.74
N SER A 43 9.29 -0.14 -1.67
CA SER A 43 9.68 0.57 -2.89
C SER A 43 8.50 0.86 -3.83
N HIS A 44 7.46 0.01 -3.81
CA HIS A 44 6.32 0.12 -4.71
C HIS A 44 5.19 1.01 -4.17
N ALA A 45 5.28 1.45 -2.90
CA ALA A 45 4.17 2.12 -2.23
C ALA A 45 3.79 3.47 -2.86
N ASP A 46 4.75 4.19 -3.42
CA ASP A 46 4.53 5.46 -4.14
C ASP A 46 5.11 5.44 -5.55
N ASP A 47 5.05 4.29 -6.21
CA ASP A 47 5.54 4.11 -7.58
C ASP A 47 4.43 3.54 -8.47
N ILE A 48 3.82 4.40 -9.30
CA ILE A 48 2.72 3.98 -10.17
C ILE A 48 3.19 3.06 -11.30
N GLY A 49 4.39 3.27 -11.83
CA GLY A 49 4.94 2.42 -12.89
C GLY A 49 5.15 0.99 -12.42
N SER A 50 5.69 0.83 -11.21
CA SER A 50 5.85 -0.48 -10.59
C SER A 50 4.51 -1.14 -10.21
N GLN A 51 3.46 -0.36 -9.91
CA GLN A 51 2.11 -0.89 -9.66
C GLN A 51 1.40 -1.34 -10.94
N CYS A 52 1.67 -0.68 -12.07
CA CYS A 52 1.10 -1.00 -13.37
C CYS A 52 1.82 -2.17 -14.07
N GLY A 53 3.14 -2.28 -13.91
CA GLY A 53 3.96 -3.31 -14.53
C GLY A 53 4.15 -3.11 -16.05
N GLY A 54 4.38 -4.20 -16.76
CA GLY A 54 4.57 -4.20 -18.21
C GLY A 54 3.31 -3.80 -18.98
N TRP A 55 3.48 -3.49 -20.26
CA TRP A 55 2.41 -3.06 -21.18
C TRP A 55 1.71 -1.73 -20.82
N VAL A 56 2.25 -0.99 -19.86
CA VAL A 56 1.78 0.36 -19.53
C VAL A 56 2.80 1.38 -20.02
N ILE A 57 2.37 2.20 -20.99
CA ILE A 57 3.19 3.12 -21.81
C ILE A 57 4.22 2.42 -22.72
N THR A 58 5.04 1.53 -22.17
CA THR A 58 6.00 0.70 -22.90
C THR A 58 5.71 -0.78 -22.68
N CYS A 59 6.16 -1.66 -23.58
CA CYS A 59 5.94 -3.10 -23.45
C CYS A 59 6.55 -3.66 -22.15
N GLN A 60 7.75 -3.21 -21.79
CA GLN A 60 8.40 -3.62 -20.55
C GLN A 60 7.85 -2.90 -19.31
N GLY A 61 7.12 -1.80 -19.50
CA GLY A 61 6.78 -0.87 -18.43
C GLY A 61 7.99 -0.01 -18.04
N SER A 62 7.83 0.76 -16.97
CA SER A 62 8.91 1.51 -16.34
C SER A 62 8.56 1.77 -14.87
N THR A 63 9.55 2.16 -14.08
CA THR A 63 9.38 2.55 -12.68
C THR A 63 9.21 4.07 -12.56
N GLY A 64 8.67 4.53 -11.43
CA GLY A 64 8.44 5.93 -11.11
C GLY A 64 7.12 6.48 -11.63
N THR A 65 7.01 7.81 -11.67
CA THR A 65 5.78 8.54 -12.05
C THR A 65 5.60 8.58 -13.56
N ILE A 66 5.15 7.47 -14.15
CA ILE A 66 4.89 7.38 -15.60
C ILE A 66 3.52 7.93 -16.02
N THR A 67 2.56 7.97 -15.10
CA THR A 67 1.19 8.47 -15.32
C THR A 67 0.68 9.22 -14.07
N ASN A 68 -0.33 10.07 -14.26
CA ASN A 68 -0.96 10.84 -13.18
C ASN A 68 -2.09 10.06 -12.49
N GLU A 69 -1.82 8.84 -12.04
CA GLU A 69 -2.79 7.99 -11.35
C GLU A 69 -2.54 7.90 -9.83
N THR A 70 -3.41 7.15 -9.15
CA THR A 70 -3.43 7.01 -7.70
C THR A 70 -2.50 5.86 -7.28
N THR A 71 -1.41 6.19 -6.59
CA THR A 71 -0.53 5.20 -5.95
C THR A 71 -1.16 4.68 -4.66
N SER A 72 -0.71 3.52 -4.17
CA SER A 72 -1.10 2.97 -2.87
C SER A 72 -0.95 3.98 -1.73
N LEU A 73 0.15 4.75 -1.69
CA LEU A 73 0.34 5.83 -0.71
C LEU A 73 -0.73 6.92 -0.82
N LYS A 74 -1.06 7.37 -2.04
CA LYS A 74 -2.11 8.38 -2.27
C LYS A 74 -3.48 7.83 -1.88
N ALA A 75 -3.79 6.57 -2.21
CA ALA A 75 -5.05 5.91 -1.86
C ALA A 75 -5.23 5.78 -0.35
N ILE A 76 -4.17 5.42 0.39
CA ILE A 76 -4.21 5.35 1.85
C ILE A 76 -4.47 6.75 2.43
N LYS A 77 -3.73 7.76 1.98
CA LYS A 77 -3.92 9.15 2.42
C LYS A 77 -5.34 9.68 2.18
N SER A 78 -6.00 9.27 1.08
CA SER A 78 -7.38 9.68 0.79
C SER A 78 -8.44 8.90 1.57
N THR A 79 -8.09 7.75 2.17
CA THR A 79 -9.05 6.84 2.81
C THR A 79 -9.07 6.95 4.33
N VAL A 80 -7.96 7.36 4.96
CA VAL A 80 -7.83 7.45 6.42
C VAL A 80 -8.50 8.72 6.97
N ASN A 81 -8.69 8.77 8.29
CA ASN A 81 -9.22 9.96 8.94
C ASN A 81 -8.27 11.16 8.76
N LEU A 82 -8.82 12.38 8.69
CA LEU A 82 -8.04 13.62 8.54
C LEU A 82 -7.03 13.84 9.67
N ASN A 83 -7.28 13.29 10.86
CA ASN A 83 -6.39 13.38 12.02
C ASN A 83 -5.29 12.30 12.03
N THR A 84 -5.35 11.32 11.13
CA THR A 84 -4.36 10.25 11.02
C THR A 84 -3.10 10.76 10.32
N GLN A 85 -1.96 10.66 10.98
CA GLN A 85 -0.68 11.00 10.36
C GLN A 85 -0.18 9.84 9.48
N VAL A 86 -0.12 10.04 8.16
CA VAL A 86 0.45 9.06 7.21
C VAL A 86 1.86 9.46 6.81
N ILE A 87 2.85 8.66 7.17
CA ILE A 87 4.27 8.88 6.84
C ILE A 87 4.72 7.81 5.85
N MET A 88 5.33 8.25 4.74
CA MET A 88 6.08 7.35 3.87
C MET A 88 7.49 7.23 4.40
N SER A 89 7.98 6.00 4.54
CA SER A 89 9.36 5.75 4.95
C SER A 89 10.04 4.83 3.97
N SER A 90 11.16 5.28 3.40
CA SER A 90 12.04 4.46 2.57
C SER A 90 12.95 3.62 3.47
N ILE A 91 12.38 2.73 4.28
CA ILE A 91 13.18 1.97 5.25
C ILE A 91 13.90 0.83 4.54
N LEU A 92 15.22 0.97 4.38
CA LEU A 92 16.14 -0.16 4.53
C LEU A 92 15.90 -0.73 5.93
N SER A 93 15.67 -2.03 6.08
CA SER A 93 15.22 -2.72 7.32
C SER A 93 15.94 -2.36 8.63
N GLN A 94 17.08 -1.67 8.54
CA GLN A 94 17.87 -1.16 9.65
C GLN A 94 17.21 0.02 10.41
N ASP A 95 16.32 0.81 9.80
CA ASP A 95 15.78 2.05 10.40
C ASP A 95 14.39 1.91 11.06
N LEU A 96 13.83 0.70 11.14
CA LEU A 96 12.59 0.48 11.90
C LEU A 96 12.81 0.81 13.39
N PRO A 97 11.88 1.54 14.04
CA PRO A 97 11.97 1.81 15.46
C PRO A 97 11.97 0.50 16.26
N ARG A 98 12.74 0.49 17.36
CA ARG A 98 13.15 -0.74 18.08
C ARG A 98 11.96 -1.58 18.57
N ASP A 99 10.85 -0.92 18.87
CA ASP A 99 9.58 -1.52 19.27
C ASP A 99 8.92 -2.34 18.15
N MET A 100 8.99 -1.90 16.89
CA MET A 100 8.47 -2.67 15.76
C MET A 100 9.35 -3.88 15.41
N LYS A 101 10.67 -3.78 15.57
CA LYS A 101 11.57 -4.93 15.38
C LYS A 101 11.29 -6.07 16.36
N GLN A 102 10.84 -5.73 17.57
CA GLN A 102 10.65 -6.70 18.65
C GLN A 102 9.37 -7.52 18.51
N ASN A 103 8.39 -7.03 17.72
CA ASN A 103 7.12 -7.70 17.45
C ASN A 103 7.00 -8.24 16.02
N MET A 104 8.08 -8.26 15.22
CA MET A 104 8.07 -8.98 13.94
C MET A 104 8.04 -10.49 14.21
N PRO A 105 7.03 -11.24 13.76
CA PRO A 105 7.09 -12.69 13.80
C PRO A 105 8.28 -13.13 12.93
N LEU A 106 9.17 -13.93 13.52
CA LEU A 106 10.32 -14.49 12.81
C LEU A 106 9.82 -15.49 11.76
N LEU A 107 9.56 -15.01 10.54
CA LEU A 107 9.43 -15.84 9.36
C LEU A 107 10.62 -15.59 8.44
N TRP A 108 11.36 -16.68 8.20
CA TRP A 108 12.42 -16.81 7.21
C TRP A 108 11.89 -16.55 5.81
#